data_AF-A0A0R3LVV8-F1
#
_entry.id   AF-A0A0R3LVV8-F1
#
_cell.length_a   1.000
_cell.length_b   1.000
_cell.length_c   1.000
_cell.angle_alpha   90.00
_cell.angle_beta   90.00
_cell.angle_gamma   90.00
#
_symmetry.space_group_name_H-M   'P 1'
#
loop_
_entity.id
_entity.type
_entity.pdbx_description
1 polymer ?
#
loop_
_entity_poly.entity_id
_entity_poly.type
_entity_poly.pdbx_seq_one_letter_code
_entity_poly.pdbx_strand_id
1 'polypeptide(L)'
;MDGGQPPMPDAATIPFHLLRPLWLLALVPVVAVVLLVRWRESVTARWGGVIAPHLLKNLIVTPGRTWGISPIYLVAIAMTLGIVALSGPTWRRELPPFVEDKAPLMIALAVSSSMGRTDVAPSRLERAKQKIRDLLAARAGARTGLIAYAGSAHLVMPLTEDRAVIEPFLAALAPGLMPSDGKNATAALALATQSLASEPVAGTILVVADDLGNADGAALRQAAGRNSLAMLGVSPPQDGGSSPLDAVRVTVDNADIRALERRIETRFQSAQGDAFGTQWRDEGVWLLLPVALLSLLWFRRGTTVAWLLALFMLQAWPAQAQDAPRFADWWLTPDQQGRLAFDRGDYATAAKRFADPMWRGMAAYRAFDFLTAAQEFSHVDSVEGHFALGNAQAQNHAYEKAITAYDEVLKAQPDHAAAKVNRAIVVAALKAKEDKRRKQEDQDAPPPDLKADEMKVDPDQKGGKKIQVKADDLTTAGAAEAWMRQVQTSPADFLKLKFAIQAATGAPR
;
A
#
# COMPACT_ATOMS: atom_id res chain seq x y z
N MET A 1 4.35 6.11 -50.18
CA MET A 1 3.11 5.80 -49.47
C MET A 1 3.30 4.42 -48.89
N ASP A 2 3.74 4.33 -47.64
CA ASP A 2 3.69 3.08 -46.88
C ASP A 2 3.13 3.42 -45.51
N GLY A 3 1.85 3.07 -45.33
CA GLY A 3 1.09 3.29 -44.12
C GLY A 3 1.51 2.29 -43.06
N GLY A 4 2.43 2.71 -42.19
CA GLY A 4 2.73 2.00 -40.94
C GLY A 4 1.54 2.09 -39.99
N GLN A 5 0.76 1.01 -39.92
CA GLN A 5 -0.27 0.79 -38.92
C GLN A 5 0.36 0.84 -37.52
N PRO A 6 -0.22 1.58 -36.54
CA PRO A 6 0.24 1.51 -35.17
C PRO A 6 -0.05 0.11 -34.58
N PRO A 7 0.83 -0.42 -33.71
CA PRO A 7 0.59 -1.73 -33.09
C PRO A 7 -0.71 -1.70 -32.29
N MET A 8 -1.57 -2.68 -32.55
CA MET A 8 -2.81 -2.91 -31.79
C MET A 8 -2.45 -3.14 -30.31
N PRO A 9 -3.26 -2.65 -29.36
CA PRO A 9 -3.06 -2.96 -27.95
C PRO A 9 -3.17 -4.47 -27.77
N ASP A 10 -2.12 -5.08 -27.21
CA ASP A 10 -2.09 -6.50 -26.86
C ASP A 10 -3.40 -6.86 -26.13
N ALA A 11 -4.16 -7.77 -26.72
CA ALA A 11 -5.32 -8.36 -26.09
C ALA A 11 -4.85 -8.92 -24.74
N ALA A 12 -5.38 -8.37 -23.65
CA ALA A 12 -5.06 -8.77 -22.29
C ALA A 12 -5.22 -10.30 -22.17
N THR A 13 -4.11 -11.02 -22.26
CA THR A 13 -4.08 -12.47 -22.09
C THR A 13 -4.41 -12.70 -20.63
N ILE A 14 -5.59 -13.25 -20.35
CA ILE A 14 -5.94 -13.65 -18.99
C ILE A 14 -4.93 -14.74 -18.61
N PRO A 15 -4.00 -14.47 -17.67
CA PRO A 15 -2.93 -15.42 -17.39
C PRO A 15 -3.51 -16.54 -16.52
N PHE A 16 -3.98 -17.60 -17.17
CA PHE A 16 -4.50 -18.79 -16.51
C PHE A 16 -3.36 -19.75 -16.17
N HIS A 17 -3.28 -20.17 -14.91
CA HIS A 17 -2.36 -21.24 -14.50
C HIS A 17 -2.94 -22.06 -13.34
N LEU A 18 -2.36 -23.24 -13.12
CA LEU A 18 -2.72 -24.17 -12.05
C LEU A 18 -1.65 -24.12 -10.95
N LEU A 19 -2.06 -23.87 -9.71
CA LEU A 19 -1.14 -23.86 -8.57
C LEU A 19 -0.58 -25.26 -8.29
N ARG A 20 -1.36 -26.31 -8.52
CA ARG A 20 -1.04 -27.70 -8.16
C ARG A 20 -1.43 -28.67 -9.26
N PRO A 21 -0.80 -28.63 -10.45
CA PRO A 21 -1.21 -29.41 -11.62
C PRO A 21 -1.18 -30.93 -11.38
N LEU A 22 -0.36 -31.41 -10.44
CA LEU A 22 -0.26 -32.83 -10.10
C LEU A 22 -1.57 -33.44 -9.59
N TRP A 23 -2.49 -32.64 -9.03
CA TRP A 23 -3.81 -33.13 -8.62
C TRP A 23 -4.62 -33.71 -9.79
N LEU A 24 -4.36 -33.29 -11.03
CA LEU A 24 -5.03 -33.84 -12.21
C LEU A 24 -4.76 -35.35 -12.40
N LEU A 25 -3.66 -35.88 -11.86
CA LEU A 25 -3.40 -37.33 -11.86
C LEU A 25 -4.47 -38.12 -11.10
N ALA A 26 -5.16 -37.50 -10.14
CA ALA A 26 -6.29 -38.11 -9.44
C ALA A 26 -7.50 -38.38 -10.36
N LEU A 27 -7.53 -37.87 -11.60
CA LEU A 27 -8.54 -38.26 -12.59
C LEU A 27 -8.37 -39.71 -13.07
N VAL A 28 -7.14 -40.24 -13.08
CA VAL A 28 -6.85 -41.61 -13.51
C VAL A 28 -7.63 -42.66 -12.70
N PRO A 29 -7.59 -42.67 -11.35
CA PRO A 29 -8.38 -43.62 -10.57
C PRO A 29 -9.90 -43.41 -10.73
N VAL A 30 -10.38 -42.17 -10.91
CA VAL A 30 -11.80 -41.90 -11.16
C VAL A 30 -12.26 -42.56 -12.46
N VAL A 31 -11.50 -42.37 -13.54
CA VAL A 31 -11.78 -43.01 -14.84
C VAL A 31 -11.69 -44.53 -14.74
N ALA A 32 -10.68 -45.06 -14.04
CA ALA A 32 -10.52 -46.51 -13.84
C ALA A 32 -11.73 -47.13 -13.11
N VAL A 33 -12.24 -46.47 -12.05
CA VAL A 33 -13.42 -46.91 -11.31
C VAL A 33 -14.68 -46.86 -12.19
N VAL A 34 -14.87 -45.80 -12.96
CA VAL A 34 -16.02 -45.69 -13.89
C VAL A 34 -15.97 -46.79 -14.96
N LEU A 35 -14.80 -47.07 -15.54
CA LEU A 35 -14.63 -48.15 -16.51
C LEU A 35 -14.86 -49.53 -15.88
N LEU A 36 -14.34 -49.76 -14.67
CA LEU A 36 -14.53 -51.01 -13.93
C LEU A 36 -16.00 -51.26 -13.60
N VAL A 37 -16.74 -50.22 -13.20
CA VAL A 37 -18.19 -50.35 -12.93
C VAL A 37 -18.95 -50.62 -14.22
N ARG A 38 -18.67 -49.89 -15.31
CA ARG A 38 -19.29 -50.17 -16.61
C ARG A 38 -19.01 -51.60 -17.09
N TRP A 39 -17.80 -52.09 -16.87
CA TRP A 39 -17.42 -53.47 -17.19
C TRP A 39 -18.18 -54.49 -16.33
N ARG A 40 -18.37 -54.23 -15.04
CA ARG A 40 -19.16 -55.10 -14.15
C ARG A 40 -20.66 -55.05 -14.42
N GLU A 41 -21.19 -53.92 -14.86
CA GLU A 41 -22.60 -53.78 -15.24
C GLU A 41 -22.89 -54.43 -16.59
N SER A 42 -21.89 -54.54 -17.49
CA SER A 42 -22.06 -55.26 -18.74
C SER A 42 -22.13 -56.78 -18.51
N VAL A 43 -23.35 -57.32 -18.53
CA VAL A 43 -23.65 -58.75 -18.43
C VAL A 43 -22.89 -59.56 -19.49
N THR A 44 -22.74 -59.00 -20.69
CA THR A 44 -21.95 -59.55 -21.79
C THR A 44 -20.46 -59.68 -21.47
N ALA A 45 -19.85 -58.70 -20.80
CA ALA A 45 -18.43 -58.78 -20.45
C ALA A 45 -18.17 -59.73 -19.27
N ARG A 46 -19.14 -59.87 -18.35
CA ARG A 46 -19.06 -60.82 -17.22
C ARG A 46 -19.27 -62.28 -17.63
N TRP A 47 -20.23 -62.55 -18.52
CA TRP A 47 -20.69 -63.90 -18.83
C TRP A 47 -20.38 -64.35 -20.27
N GLY A 48 -19.82 -63.48 -21.11
CA GLY A 48 -19.53 -63.79 -22.52
C GLY A 48 -18.50 -64.89 -22.74
N GLY A 49 -17.68 -65.22 -21.73
CA GLY A 49 -16.76 -66.37 -21.77
C GLY A 49 -17.32 -67.66 -21.16
N VAL A 50 -18.44 -67.60 -20.44
CA VAL A 50 -19.02 -68.72 -19.68
C VAL A 50 -20.33 -69.22 -20.29
N ILE A 51 -21.08 -68.34 -20.96
CA ILE A 51 -22.39 -68.63 -21.55
C ILE A 51 -22.34 -68.32 -23.04
N ALA A 52 -22.87 -69.21 -23.87
CA ALA A 52 -22.90 -69.02 -25.31
C ALA A 52 -23.64 -67.71 -25.70
N PRO A 53 -23.12 -66.89 -26.64
CA PRO A 53 -23.63 -65.53 -26.90
C PRO A 53 -25.12 -65.45 -27.27
N HIS A 54 -25.64 -66.49 -27.93
CA HIS A 54 -27.03 -66.56 -28.38
C HIS A 54 -28.02 -66.85 -27.23
N LEU A 55 -27.58 -67.53 -26.16
CA LEU A 55 -28.40 -67.77 -24.96
C LEU A 55 -28.46 -66.52 -24.07
N LEU A 56 -27.35 -65.79 -23.99
CA LEU A 56 -27.25 -64.58 -23.17
C LEU A 56 -28.26 -63.51 -23.60
N LYS A 57 -28.51 -63.37 -24.90
CA LYS A 57 -29.47 -62.39 -25.44
C LYS A 57 -30.90 -62.61 -24.96
N ASN A 58 -31.28 -63.86 -24.66
CA ASN A 58 -32.65 -64.23 -24.28
C ASN A 58 -32.84 -64.43 -22.77
N LEU A 59 -31.74 -64.49 -22.00
CA LEU A 59 -31.76 -64.63 -20.53
C LEU A 59 -31.65 -63.29 -19.78
N ILE A 60 -31.30 -62.20 -20.48
CA ILE A 60 -31.22 -60.86 -19.88
C ILE A 60 -32.60 -60.23 -19.84
N VAL A 61 -33.29 -60.35 -18.69
CA VAL A 61 -34.40 -59.48 -18.35
C VAL A 61 -33.81 -58.13 -17.95
N THR A 62 -33.74 -57.20 -18.89
CA THR A 62 -33.27 -55.84 -18.59
C THR A 62 -34.44 -55.13 -17.89
N PRO A 63 -34.37 -54.82 -16.57
CA PRO A 63 -35.40 -53.98 -15.96
C PRO A 63 -35.44 -52.67 -16.76
N GLY A 64 -36.64 -52.24 -17.16
CA GLY A 64 -36.84 -51.10 -18.05
C GLY A 64 -35.97 -49.93 -17.61
N ARG A 65 -35.07 -49.49 -18.49
CA ARG A 65 -34.15 -48.38 -18.21
C ARG A 65 -34.98 -47.10 -18.07
N THR A 66 -35.41 -46.79 -16.86
CA THR A 66 -35.95 -45.48 -16.52
C THR A 66 -34.87 -44.44 -16.83
N TRP A 67 -35.23 -43.30 -17.42
CA TRP A 67 -34.37 -42.13 -17.67
C TRP A 67 -33.86 -41.48 -16.35
N GLY A 68 -33.15 -42.26 -15.52
CA GLY A 68 -32.49 -41.79 -14.32
C GLY A 68 -30.99 -41.68 -14.58
N ILE A 69 -30.40 -40.54 -14.21
CA ILE A 69 -28.95 -40.39 -14.14
C ILE A 69 -28.44 -41.36 -13.06
N SER A 70 -27.58 -42.32 -13.44
CA SER A 70 -27.03 -43.26 -12.46
C SER A 70 -26.22 -42.50 -11.39
N PRO A 71 -26.42 -42.77 -10.08
CA PRO A 71 -25.71 -42.06 -9.02
C PRO A 71 -24.20 -42.05 -9.19
N ILE A 72 -23.62 -43.10 -9.75
CA ILE A 72 -22.17 -43.20 -9.96
C ILE A 72 -21.61 -42.14 -10.92
N TYR A 73 -22.37 -41.73 -11.94
CA TYR A 73 -21.94 -40.67 -12.84
C TYR A 73 -22.00 -39.30 -12.14
N LEU A 74 -22.94 -39.10 -11.23
CA LEU A 74 -22.97 -37.90 -10.38
C LEU A 74 -21.76 -37.85 -9.45
N VAL A 75 -21.38 -38.97 -8.84
CA VAL A 75 -20.15 -39.08 -8.02
C VAL A 75 -18.91 -38.78 -8.86
N ALA A 76 -18.80 -39.38 -10.05
CA ALA A 76 -17.67 -39.16 -10.93
C ALA A 76 -17.54 -37.69 -11.34
N ILE A 77 -18.64 -37.03 -11.72
CA ILE A 77 -18.67 -35.60 -12.07
C ILE A 77 -18.27 -34.74 -10.86
N ALA A 78 -18.83 -35.01 -9.67
CA ALA A 78 -18.49 -34.28 -8.46
C ALA A 78 -17.00 -34.45 -8.08
N MET A 79 -16.46 -35.67 -8.19
CA MET A 79 -15.04 -35.93 -7.97
C MET A 79 -14.15 -35.21 -9.00
N THR A 80 -14.52 -35.23 -10.28
CA THR A 80 -13.79 -34.50 -11.33
C THR A 80 -13.76 -33.00 -11.03
N LEU A 81 -14.91 -32.40 -10.67
CA LEU A 81 -14.98 -30.99 -10.29
C LEU A 81 -14.13 -30.68 -9.04
N GLY A 82 -14.16 -31.56 -8.03
CA GLY A 82 -13.32 -31.43 -6.83
C GLY A 82 -11.83 -31.55 -7.13
N ILE A 83 -11.42 -32.45 -8.04
CA ILE A 83 -10.02 -32.57 -8.49
C ILE A 83 -9.58 -31.31 -9.22
N VAL A 84 -10.44 -30.76 -10.09
CA VAL A 84 -10.15 -29.49 -10.75
C VAL A 84 -10.06 -28.36 -9.71
N ALA A 85 -10.94 -28.32 -8.71
CA ALA A 85 -10.84 -27.35 -7.60
C ALA A 85 -9.50 -27.46 -6.86
N LEU A 86 -9.07 -28.68 -6.51
CA LEU A 86 -7.81 -28.95 -5.80
C LEU A 86 -6.56 -28.68 -6.64
N SER A 87 -6.67 -28.73 -7.98
CA SER A 87 -5.59 -28.33 -8.88
C SER A 87 -5.27 -26.83 -8.81
N GLY A 88 -6.14 -26.05 -8.15
CA GLY A 88 -5.98 -24.63 -7.89
C GLY A 88 -5.99 -23.81 -9.17
N PRO A 89 -7.12 -23.74 -9.90
CA PRO A 89 -7.24 -22.89 -11.07
C PRO A 89 -7.26 -21.44 -10.64
N THR A 90 -6.46 -20.61 -11.31
CA THR A 90 -6.27 -19.23 -10.92
C THR A 90 -6.21 -18.32 -12.14
N TRP A 91 -6.80 -17.14 -11.98
CA TRP A 91 -6.83 -16.08 -12.99
C TRP A 91 -6.78 -14.69 -12.34
N ARG A 92 -6.57 -14.62 -11.02
CA ARG A 92 -6.40 -13.38 -10.25
C ARG A 92 -5.12 -13.44 -9.42
N ARG A 93 -4.42 -12.32 -9.36
CA ARG A 93 -3.23 -12.13 -8.52
C ARG A 93 -3.66 -11.60 -7.16
N GLU A 94 -3.05 -12.10 -6.10
CA GLU A 94 -3.23 -11.63 -4.73
C GLU A 94 -2.07 -10.72 -4.36
N LEU A 95 -2.37 -9.55 -3.80
CA LEU A 95 -1.38 -8.60 -3.32
C LEU A 95 -0.95 -9.04 -1.90
N PRO A 96 0.35 -9.04 -1.57
CA PRO A 96 0.79 -9.39 -0.22
C PRO A 96 0.18 -8.42 0.81
N PRO A 97 -0.29 -8.89 1.99
CA PRO A 97 -1.05 -8.10 2.95
C PRO A 97 -0.29 -6.93 3.60
N PHE A 98 1.01 -6.78 3.34
CA PHE A 98 1.90 -5.77 3.92
C PHE A 98 2.49 -4.79 2.89
N VAL A 99 2.12 -4.91 1.61
CA VAL A 99 2.53 -3.93 0.59
C VAL A 99 1.47 -2.85 0.52
N GLU A 100 1.88 -1.59 0.61
CA GLU A 100 0.97 -0.47 0.43
C GLU A 100 0.25 -0.55 -0.90
N ASP A 101 -1.08 -0.43 -0.85
CA ASP A 101 -1.95 -0.54 -2.03
C ASP A 101 -1.73 0.59 -3.05
N LYS A 102 -0.97 1.64 -2.71
CA LYS A 102 -0.77 2.81 -3.58
C LYS A 102 0.70 3.13 -3.80
N ALA A 103 1.03 3.37 -5.08
CA ALA A 103 2.37 3.71 -5.51
C ALA A 103 2.95 4.94 -4.79
N PRO A 104 4.23 4.88 -4.33
CA PRO A 104 4.98 6.05 -3.93
C PRO A 104 5.03 7.08 -5.07
N LEU A 105 4.68 8.33 -4.77
CA LEU A 105 4.60 9.41 -5.75
C LEU A 105 5.51 10.57 -5.34
N MET A 106 6.40 10.99 -6.22
CA MET A 106 7.18 12.21 -6.03
C MET A 106 6.72 13.29 -7.00
N ILE A 107 6.18 14.39 -6.48
CA ILE A 107 5.68 15.50 -7.29
C ILE A 107 6.79 16.55 -7.42
N ALA A 108 7.28 16.78 -8.63
CA ALA A 108 8.19 17.87 -8.95
C ALA A 108 7.40 19.03 -9.57
N LEU A 109 7.13 20.07 -8.78
CA LEU A 109 6.37 21.24 -9.20
C LEU A 109 7.30 22.37 -9.65
N ALA A 110 7.12 22.84 -10.88
CA ALA A 110 7.78 24.03 -11.39
C ALA A 110 7.22 25.30 -10.71
N VAL A 111 8.10 26.15 -10.22
CA VAL A 111 7.77 27.45 -9.57
C VAL A 111 8.54 28.62 -10.20
N SER A 112 8.92 28.48 -11.47
CA SER A 112 9.61 29.51 -12.25
C SER A 112 8.70 30.70 -12.57
N SER A 113 9.28 31.81 -13.03
CA SER A 113 8.52 33.00 -13.45
C SER A 113 7.43 32.70 -14.50
N SER A 114 7.68 31.76 -15.41
CA SER A 114 6.72 31.33 -16.43
C SER A 114 5.44 30.69 -15.89
N MET A 115 5.50 30.10 -14.68
CA MET A 115 4.33 29.56 -13.99
C MET A 115 3.44 30.64 -13.37
N GLY A 116 3.89 31.89 -13.32
CA GLY A 116 3.08 33.05 -12.92
C GLY A 116 2.13 33.57 -14.01
N ARG A 117 2.20 33.05 -15.24
CA ARG A 117 1.32 33.47 -16.34
C ARG A 117 -0.15 33.12 -16.05
N THR A 118 -1.06 33.97 -16.53
CA THR A 118 -2.51 33.90 -16.30
C THR A 118 -3.31 33.40 -17.52
N ASP A 119 -2.64 32.83 -18.51
CA ASP A 119 -3.25 32.19 -19.68
C ASP A 119 -4.04 30.92 -19.33
N VAL A 120 -3.74 30.33 -18.16
CA VAL A 120 -4.59 29.34 -17.49
C VAL A 120 -5.07 29.95 -16.18
N ALA A 121 -6.38 30.19 -16.06
CA ALA A 121 -6.94 30.85 -14.88
C ALA A 121 -6.78 30.00 -13.60
N PRO A 122 -6.49 30.60 -12.43
CA PRO A 122 -6.16 32.02 -12.23
C PRO A 122 -4.69 32.36 -12.59
N SER A 123 -3.77 31.43 -12.33
CA SER A 123 -2.43 31.38 -12.92
C SER A 123 -2.03 29.92 -13.14
N ARG A 124 -1.03 29.64 -13.98
CA ARG A 124 -0.53 28.27 -14.18
C ARG A 124 -0.12 27.61 -12.86
N LEU A 125 0.58 28.33 -11.97
CA LEU A 125 0.98 27.81 -10.67
C LEU A 125 -0.22 27.50 -9.76
N GLU A 126 -1.18 28.43 -9.67
CA GLU A 126 -2.36 28.21 -8.83
C GLU A 126 -3.23 27.06 -9.36
N ARG A 127 -3.32 26.92 -10.70
CA ARG A 127 -3.96 25.77 -11.34
C ARG A 127 -3.21 24.47 -11.02
N ALA A 128 -1.88 24.47 -11.08
CA ALA A 128 -1.05 23.33 -10.68
C ALA A 128 -1.31 22.93 -9.22
N LYS A 129 -1.28 23.89 -8.29
CA LYS A 129 -1.56 23.64 -6.87
C LYS A 129 -2.94 23.02 -6.68
N GLN A 130 -3.96 23.55 -7.36
CA GLN A 130 -5.30 22.98 -7.30
C GLN A 130 -5.32 21.51 -7.76
N LYS A 131 -4.70 21.22 -8.92
CA LYS A 131 -4.65 19.85 -9.44
C LYS A 131 -3.82 18.90 -8.57
N ILE A 132 -2.76 19.40 -7.93
CA ILE A 132 -2.01 18.62 -6.94
C ILE A 132 -2.90 18.31 -5.73
N ARG A 133 -3.70 19.26 -5.23
CA ARG A 133 -4.67 18.98 -4.14
C ARG A 133 -5.71 17.95 -4.55
N ASP A 134 -6.24 18.04 -5.76
CA ASP A 134 -7.19 17.07 -6.31
C ASP A 134 -6.56 15.68 -6.41
N LEU A 135 -5.30 15.60 -6.84
CA LEU A 135 -4.52 14.36 -6.89
C LEU A 135 -4.23 13.77 -5.51
N LEU A 136 -3.84 14.60 -4.54
CA LEU A 136 -3.63 14.18 -3.15
C LEU A 136 -4.93 13.65 -2.52
N ALA A 137 -6.07 14.26 -2.83
CA ALA A 137 -7.38 13.81 -2.36
C ALA A 137 -7.78 12.46 -2.99
N ALA A 138 -7.58 12.27 -4.30
CA ALA A 138 -7.81 10.99 -4.97
C ALA A 138 -6.90 9.88 -4.43
N ARG A 139 -5.65 10.24 -4.08
CA ARG A 139 -4.62 9.33 -3.57
C ARG A 139 -4.52 9.33 -2.04
N ALA A 140 -5.64 9.51 -1.31
CA ALA A 140 -5.63 9.43 0.15
C ALA A 140 -4.97 8.12 0.64
N GLY A 141 -4.05 8.25 1.61
CA GLY A 141 -3.25 7.14 2.15
C GLY A 141 -2.03 6.73 1.31
N ALA A 142 -1.78 7.35 0.14
CA ALA A 142 -0.57 7.08 -0.65
C ALA A 142 0.60 7.95 -0.18
N ARG A 143 1.77 7.35 -0.02
CA ARG A 143 3.02 8.08 0.24
C ARG A 143 3.33 9.04 -0.91
N THR A 144 3.23 10.34 -0.63
CA THR A 144 3.50 11.41 -1.60
C THR A 144 4.55 12.36 -1.07
N GLY A 145 5.54 12.69 -1.90
CA GLY A 145 6.54 13.73 -1.64
C GLY A 145 6.37 14.92 -2.57
N LEU A 146 6.95 16.06 -2.19
CA LEU A 146 6.88 17.31 -2.94
C LEU A 146 8.27 17.94 -3.09
N ILE A 147 8.62 18.26 -4.32
CA ILE A 147 9.83 18.97 -4.73
C ILE A 147 9.39 20.24 -5.46
N ALA A 148 10.03 21.36 -5.14
CA ALA A 148 9.88 22.60 -5.89
C ALA A 148 11.13 22.81 -6.74
N TYR A 149 10.96 23.20 -8.00
CA TYR A 149 12.09 23.47 -8.88
C TYR A 149 11.89 24.69 -9.79
N ALA A 150 13.02 25.34 -10.11
CA ALA A 150 13.17 26.41 -11.09
C ALA A 150 14.59 26.31 -11.68
N GLY A 151 15.49 27.27 -11.44
CA GLY A 151 16.90 27.14 -11.80
C GLY A 151 17.65 26.08 -10.96
N SER A 152 17.24 25.90 -9.70
CA SER A 152 17.62 24.83 -8.79
C SER A 152 16.42 23.95 -8.42
N ALA A 153 16.65 22.83 -7.73
CA ALA A 153 15.60 21.96 -7.22
C ALA A 153 15.81 21.66 -5.73
N HIS A 154 14.73 21.72 -4.95
CA HIS A 154 14.78 21.55 -3.50
C HIS A 154 13.61 20.71 -2.97
N LEU A 155 13.89 19.88 -1.96
CA LEU A 155 12.89 19.04 -1.31
C LEU A 155 12.02 19.89 -0.39
N VAL A 156 10.73 19.99 -0.72
CA VAL A 156 9.72 20.67 0.10
C VAL A 156 9.26 19.71 1.19
N MET A 157 8.84 18.51 0.80
CA MET A 157 8.32 17.47 1.68
C MET A 157 8.88 16.10 1.29
N PRO A 158 9.46 15.32 2.23
CA PRO A 158 9.76 13.91 2.01
C PRO A 158 8.47 13.11 1.76
N LEU A 159 8.59 11.84 1.37
CA LEU A 159 7.41 10.98 1.22
C LEU A 159 6.66 10.85 2.55
N THR A 160 5.37 11.20 2.52
CA THR A 160 4.46 11.08 3.67
C THR A 160 3.08 10.64 3.21
N GLU A 161 2.36 9.91 4.06
CA GLU A 161 0.94 9.57 3.84
C GLU A 161 0.00 10.72 4.26
N ASP A 162 0.51 11.65 5.07
CA ASP A 162 -0.29 12.75 5.62
C ASP A 162 -0.34 13.94 4.67
N ARG A 163 -1.47 14.06 3.96
CA ARG A 163 -1.75 15.20 3.09
C ARG A 163 -1.82 16.54 3.84
N ALA A 164 -2.25 16.54 5.10
CA ALA A 164 -2.41 17.76 5.89
C ALA A 164 -1.06 18.42 6.17
N VAL A 165 0.02 17.63 6.14
CA VAL A 165 1.39 18.13 6.24
C VAL A 165 1.85 18.75 4.93
N ILE A 166 1.42 18.25 3.77
CA ILE A 166 1.82 18.78 2.44
C ILE A 166 1.12 20.11 2.12
N GLU A 167 -0.17 20.23 2.46
CA GLU A 167 -1.04 21.33 2.02
C GLU A 167 -0.52 22.74 2.37
N PRO A 168 -0.04 23.03 3.61
CA PRO A 168 0.50 24.35 3.96
C PRO A 168 1.74 24.74 3.14
N PHE A 169 2.64 23.78 2.87
CA PHE A 169 3.85 24.04 2.10
C PHE A 169 3.54 24.18 0.61
N LEU A 170 2.60 23.40 0.08
CA LEU A 170 2.12 23.55 -1.30
C LEU A 170 1.49 24.93 -1.51
N ALA A 171 0.68 25.40 -0.55
CA ALA A 171 0.04 26.71 -0.62
C ALA A 171 1.08 27.84 -0.66
N ALA A 172 2.17 27.70 0.09
CA ALA A 172 3.24 28.67 0.22
C ALA A 172 4.17 28.79 -0.99
N LEU A 173 4.13 27.86 -1.95
CA LEU A 173 4.95 27.94 -3.15
C LEU A 173 4.55 29.12 -4.03
N ALA A 174 5.47 30.01 -4.39
CA ALA A 174 5.19 31.17 -5.22
C ALA A 174 6.29 31.40 -6.26
N PRO A 175 6.00 32.07 -7.40
CA PRO A 175 7.04 32.49 -8.33
C PRO A 175 8.03 33.42 -7.61
N GLY A 176 9.33 33.15 -7.73
CA GLY A 176 10.38 33.92 -7.05
C GLY A 176 10.73 33.45 -5.62
N LEU A 177 10.12 32.36 -5.15
CA LEU A 177 10.55 31.68 -3.91
C LEU A 177 11.95 31.05 -4.05
N MET A 178 12.26 30.58 -5.26
CA MET A 178 13.49 29.84 -5.54
C MET A 178 14.71 30.78 -5.63
N PRO A 179 15.91 30.32 -5.20
CA PRO A 179 17.14 31.13 -5.27
C PRO A 179 17.54 31.53 -6.69
N SER A 180 17.27 30.67 -7.67
CA SER A 180 17.53 30.93 -9.09
C SER A 180 16.28 30.62 -9.92
N ASP A 181 15.96 31.52 -10.85
CA ASP A 181 14.93 31.28 -11.86
C ASP A 181 15.47 30.40 -12.99
N GLY A 182 14.59 29.66 -13.68
CA GLY A 182 14.97 28.69 -14.71
C GLY A 182 14.07 27.46 -14.74
N LYS A 183 14.47 26.43 -15.50
CA LYS A 183 13.68 25.20 -15.72
C LYS A 183 14.55 23.92 -15.66
N ASN A 184 15.28 23.74 -14.57
CA ASN A 184 16.17 22.60 -14.37
C ASN A 184 15.41 21.36 -13.89
N ALA A 185 14.65 20.74 -14.81
CA ALA A 185 13.91 19.51 -14.53
C ALA A 185 14.84 18.33 -14.17
N THR A 186 16.03 18.26 -14.76
CA THR A 186 17.00 17.19 -14.49
C THR A 186 17.42 17.15 -13.03
N ALA A 187 17.68 18.31 -12.40
CA ALA A 187 17.99 18.38 -10.97
C ALA A 187 16.81 17.92 -10.10
N ALA A 188 15.57 18.27 -10.48
CA ALA A 188 14.37 17.83 -9.78
C ALA A 188 14.18 16.31 -9.87
N LEU A 189 14.43 15.73 -11.04
CA LEU A 189 14.37 14.27 -11.24
C LEU A 189 15.45 13.55 -10.45
N ALA A 190 16.69 14.06 -10.42
CA ALA A 190 17.76 13.47 -9.62
C ALA A 190 17.39 13.40 -8.12
N LEU A 191 16.86 14.50 -7.59
CA LEU A 191 16.40 14.56 -6.20
C LEU A 191 15.19 13.66 -5.95
N ALA A 192 14.28 13.55 -6.92
CA ALA A 192 13.13 12.66 -6.85
C ALA A 192 13.56 11.18 -6.83
N THR A 193 14.49 10.80 -7.70
CA THR A 193 15.06 9.45 -7.76
C THR A 193 15.80 9.11 -6.46
N GLN A 194 16.57 10.04 -5.91
CA GLN A 194 17.23 9.87 -4.61
C GLN A 194 16.21 9.65 -3.48
N SER A 195 15.13 10.44 -3.47
CA SER A 195 14.06 10.32 -2.46
C SER A 195 13.26 9.02 -2.58
N LEU A 196 13.11 8.49 -3.80
CA LEU A 196 12.45 7.21 -4.08
C LEU A 196 13.39 6.00 -3.95
N ALA A 197 14.70 6.20 -3.71
CA ALA A 197 15.66 5.11 -3.60
C ALA A 197 15.46 4.28 -2.32
N SER A 198 14.89 4.87 -1.26
CA SER A 198 14.57 4.20 -0.01
C SER A 198 13.33 3.32 -0.08
N GLU A 199 12.51 3.46 -1.12
CA GLU A 199 11.27 2.70 -1.27
C GLU A 199 11.55 1.29 -1.84
N PRO A 200 10.88 0.24 -1.36
CA PRO A 200 11.11 -1.11 -1.86
C PRO A 200 10.64 -1.28 -3.32
N VAL A 201 9.55 -0.61 -3.70
CA VAL A 201 8.98 -0.65 -5.06
C VAL A 201 9.38 0.59 -5.85
N ALA A 202 9.49 0.46 -7.18
CA ALA A 202 9.64 1.61 -8.05
C ALA A 202 8.43 2.55 -7.93
N GLY A 203 8.70 3.84 -7.70
CA GLY A 203 7.68 4.87 -7.58
C GLY A 203 7.36 5.54 -8.92
N THR A 204 6.52 6.57 -8.86
CA THR A 204 6.28 7.48 -9.98
C THR A 204 6.78 8.88 -9.67
N ILE A 205 7.48 9.49 -10.62
CA ILE A 205 7.87 10.90 -10.60
C ILE A 205 6.89 11.66 -11.48
N LEU A 206 6.15 12.60 -10.90
CA LEU A 206 5.20 13.47 -11.59
C LEU A 206 5.80 14.86 -11.73
N VAL A 207 6.12 15.25 -12.96
CA VAL A 207 6.55 16.62 -13.27
C VAL A 207 5.34 17.49 -13.57
N VAL A 208 5.11 18.53 -12.78
CA VAL A 208 4.02 19.50 -12.97
C VAL A 208 4.63 20.81 -13.46
N ALA A 209 4.48 21.09 -14.75
CA ALA A 209 5.15 22.23 -15.39
C ALA A 209 4.42 22.71 -16.66
N ASP A 210 4.77 23.89 -17.13
CA ASP A 210 4.27 24.45 -18.39
C ASP A 210 5.00 23.88 -19.63
N ASP A 211 6.31 23.70 -19.52
CA ASP A 211 7.20 22.99 -20.44
C ASP A 211 8.38 22.34 -19.68
N LEU A 212 9.22 21.60 -20.39
CA LEU A 212 10.41 20.94 -19.82
C LEU A 212 11.71 21.74 -20.03
N GLY A 213 11.61 22.99 -20.50
CA GLY A 213 12.76 23.78 -20.93
C GLY A 213 13.56 23.10 -22.05
N ASN A 214 14.89 23.12 -21.93
CA ASN A 214 15.81 22.48 -22.86
C ASN A 214 16.11 21.01 -22.52
N ALA A 215 15.35 20.40 -21.60
CA ALA A 215 15.61 19.04 -21.16
C ALA A 215 15.19 18.03 -22.25
N ASP A 216 16.12 17.16 -22.64
CA ASP A 216 15.83 16.04 -23.54
C ASP A 216 15.00 14.97 -22.81
N GLY A 217 13.91 14.53 -23.44
CA GLY A 217 13.07 13.46 -22.91
C GLY A 217 13.80 12.13 -22.74
N ALA A 218 14.86 11.86 -23.51
CA ALA A 218 15.69 10.67 -23.29
C ALA A 218 16.51 10.80 -22.00
N ALA A 219 17.15 11.95 -21.78
CA ALA A 219 17.92 12.23 -20.57
C ALA A 219 17.04 12.21 -19.31
N LEU A 220 15.81 12.72 -19.38
CA LEU A 220 14.86 12.67 -18.27
C LEU A 220 14.43 11.23 -17.93
N ARG A 221 14.19 10.38 -18.93
CA ARG A 221 13.90 8.96 -18.68
C ARG A 221 15.08 8.24 -18.05
N GLN A 222 16.30 8.54 -18.48
CA GLN A 222 17.51 8.00 -17.87
C GLN A 222 17.67 8.46 -16.41
N ALA A 223 17.39 9.73 -16.11
CA ALA A 223 17.45 10.29 -14.76
C ALA A 223 16.37 9.70 -13.81
N ALA A 224 15.22 9.28 -14.35
CA ALA A 224 14.18 8.61 -13.57
C ALA A 224 14.57 7.18 -13.14
N GLY A 225 15.53 6.55 -13.84
CA GLY A 225 16.06 5.24 -13.50
C GLY A 225 14.98 4.15 -13.53
N ARG A 226 14.78 3.45 -12.41
CA ARG A 226 13.72 2.43 -12.27
C ARG A 226 12.31 3.03 -12.12
N ASN A 227 12.21 4.33 -11.82
CA ASN A 227 10.95 4.98 -11.50
C ASN A 227 10.21 5.39 -12.77
N SER A 228 8.90 5.34 -12.71
CA SER A 228 8.08 5.75 -13.84
C SER A 228 7.99 7.27 -13.92
N LEU A 229 8.04 7.84 -15.13
CA LEU A 229 7.99 9.28 -15.34
C LEU A 229 6.66 9.69 -16.00
N ALA A 230 5.96 10.64 -15.39
CA ALA A 230 4.73 11.23 -15.88
C ALA A 230 4.84 12.77 -15.84
N MET A 231 4.13 13.44 -16.75
CA MET A 231 4.08 14.90 -16.77
C MET A 231 2.62 15.37 -16.71
N LEU A 232 2.35 16.37 -15.87
CA LEU A 232 1.12 17.16 -15.90
C LEU A 232 1.43 18.53 -16.51
N GLY A 233 1.03 18.72 -17.76
CA GLY A 233 1.27 19.93 -18.53
C GLY A 233 0.26 21.03 -18.20
N VAL A 234 0.73 22.15 -17.63
CA VAL A 234 -0.09 23.31 -17.25
C VAL A 234 0.10 24.44 -18.25
N SER A 235 -0.26 24.18 -19.49
CA SER A 235 -0.20 25.12 -20.60
C SER A 235 -1.46 25.00 -21.47
N PRO A 236 -1.87 26.09 -22.15
CA PRO A 236 -2.99 26.03 -23.10
C PRO A 236 -2.70 25.00 -24.20
N PRO A 237 -3.72 24.40 -24.81
CA PRO A 237 -3.54 23.49 -25.93
C PRO A 237 -2.83 24.25 -27.07
N GLN A 238 -1.57 23.89 -27.34
CA GLN A 238 -0.91 24.24 -28.59
C GLN A 238 -1.15 23.13 -29.61
N ASP A 239 -1.53 23.53 -30.81
CA ASP A 239 -1.65 22.66 -31.97
C ASP A 239 -0.26 22.09 -32.31
N GLY A 240 -0.06 20.79 -32.07
CA GLY A 240 1.05 20.02 -32.66
C GLY A 240 2.31 19.79 -31.82
N GLY A 241 2.41 20.27 -30.57
CA GLY A 241 3.57 19.96 -29.71
C GLY A 241 3.46 18.59 -29.04
N SER A 242 4.12 17.56 -29.58
CA SER A 242 4.34 16.29 -28.88
C SER A 242 5.29 16.52 -27.69
N SER A 243 4.79 16.44 -26.46
CA SER A 243 5.67 16.47 -25.29
C SER A 243 6.57 15.22 -25.32
N PRO A 244 7.88 15.35 -25.04
CA PRO A 244 8.81 14.21 -25.00
C PRO A 244 8.43 13.16 -23.96
N LEU A 245 7.60 13.53 -22.98
CA LEU A 245 7.08 12.68 -21.92
C LEU A 245 5.61 12.35 -22.18
N ASP A 246 5.15 11.23 -21.62
CA ASP A 246 3.75 10.82 -21.65
C ASP A 246 2.90 11.78 -20.80
N ALA A 247 2.62 12.96 -21.37
CA ALA A 247 2.07 14.12 -20.69
C ALA A 247 0.55 14.09 -20.68
N VAL A 248 -0.02 14.16 -19.47
CA VAL A 248 -1.42 14.46 -19.25
C VAL A 248 -1.56 15.98 -19.20
N ARG A 249 -2.50 16.55 -19.94
CA ARG A 249 -2.76 18.00 -19.90
C ARG A 249 -3.79 18.30 -18.83
N VAL A 250 -3.68 19.47 -18.22
CA VAL A 250 -4.69 19.93 -17.26
C VAL A 250 -6.05 20.10 -17.95
N THR A 251 -7.07 19.50 -17.38
CA THR A 251 -8.47 19.63 -17.83
C THR A 251 -9.27 20.48 -16.83
N VAL A 252 -10.36 21.09 -17.30
CA VAL A 252 -11.28 21.85 -16.43
C VAL A 252 -12.00 20.90 -15.46
N ASP A 253 -12.31 19.68 -15.91
CA ASP A 253 -12.84 18.60 -15.09
C ASP A 253 -11.71 17.74 -14.51
N ASN A 254 -12.07 16.63 -13.84
CA ASN A 254 -11.13 15.68 -13.23
C ASN A 254 -10.69 14.55 -14.18
N ALA A 255 -10.86 14.68 -15.49
CA ALA A 255 -10.42 13.66 -16.45
C ALA A 255 -8.90 13.47 -16.43
N ASP A 256 -8.15 14.56 -16.29
CA ASP A 256 -6.70 14.57 -16.11
C ASP A 256 -6.26 13.77 -14.88
N ILE A 257 -6.86 14.02 -13.72
CA ILE A 257 -6.56 13.31 -12.47
C ILE A 257 -6.88 11.81 -12.62
N ARG A 258 -8.05 11.45 -13.18
CA ARG A 258 -8.41 10.04 -13.44
C ARG A 258 -7.48 9.35 -14.44
N ALA A 259 -6.99 10.07 -15.44
CA ALA A 259 -6.02 9.53 -16.39
C ALA A 259 -4.66 9.30 -15.72
N LEU A 260 -4.21 10.25 -14.91
CA LEU A 260 -2.95 10.17 -14.19
C LEU A 260 -2.97 9.07 -13.13
N GLU A 261 -4.05 8.94 -12.35
CA GLU A 261 -4.21 7.89 -11.36
C GLU A 261 -4.15 6.49 -12.00
N ARG A 262 -4.93 6.26 -13.07
CA ARG A 262 -4.89 4.99 -13.80
C ARG A 262 -3.50 4.64 -14.30
N ARG A 263 -2.74 5.64 -14.77
CA ARG A 263 -1.35 5.45 -15.23
C ARG A 263 -0.40 5.11 -14.08
N ILE A 264 -0.46 5.85 -12.99
CA ILE A 264 0.36 5.58 -11.79
C ILE A 264 0.08 4.16 -11.30
N GLU A 265 -1.19 3.78 -11.22
CA GLU A 265 -1.61 2.47 -10.73
C GLU A 265 -1.15 1.34 -11.65
N THR A 266 -1.37 1.46 -12.96
CA THR A 266 -0.96 0.44 -13.94
C THR A 266 0.54 0.17 -13.87
N ARG A 267 1.35 1.22 -13.74
CA ARG A 267 2.82 1.11 -13.67
C ARG A 267 3.31 0.57 -12.33
N PHE A 268 2.60 0.90 -11.25
CA PHE A 268 2.89 0.35 -9.93
C PHE A 268 2.59 -1.14 -9.85
N GLN A 269 1.46 -1.58 -10.42
CA GLN A 269 1.10 -2.99 -10.50
C GLN A 269 2.13 -3.80 -11.30
N SER A 270 2.68 -3.24 -12.39
CA SER A 270 3.79 -3.89 -13.09
C SER A 270 5.06 -3.95 -12.24
N ALA A 271 5.42 -2.86 -11.54
CA ALA A 271 6.64 -2.80 -10.73
C ALA A 271 6.59 -3.67 -9.46
N GLN A 272 5.42 -3.80 -8.84
CA GLN A 272 5.20 -4.69 -7.70
C GLN A 272 5.34 -6.16 -8.07
N GLY A 273 4.79 -6.56 -9.22
CA GLY A 273 4.84 -7.94 -9.70
C GLY A 273 6.27 -8.47 -9.82
N ASP A 274 7.19 -7.61 -10.24
CA ASP A 274 8.62 -7.91 -10.36
C ASP A 274 9.34 -7.91 -9.00
N ALA A 275 8.92 -7.06 -8.05
CA ALA A 275 9.64 -6.84 -6.79
C ALA A 275 9.29 -7.84 -5.67
N PHE A 276 8.01 -8.19 -5.51
CA PHE A 276 7.55 -9.01 -4.37
C PHE A 276 7.17 -10.44 -4.73
N GLY A 277 7.23 -10.80 -6.01
CA GLY A 277 6.72 -12.08 -6.50
C GLY A 277 5.20 -12.12 -6.46
N THR A 278 4.58 -12.57 -7.55
CA THR A 278 3.12 -12.66 -7.63
C THR A 278 2.64 -13.87 -6.82
N GLN A 279 1.96 -13.65 -5.69
CA GLN A 279 1.11 -14.69 -5.10
C GLN A 279 -0.18 -14.76 -5.90
N TRP A 280 -0.57 -15.96 -6.32
CA TRP A 280 -1.79 -16.16 -7.10
C TRP A 280 -2.91 -16.64 -6.21
N ARG A 281 -4.10 -16.04 -6.38
CA ARG A 281 -5.28 -16.38 -5.60
C ARG A 281 -5.89 -17.67 -6.13
N ASP A 282 -6.07 -18.65 -5.25
CA ASP A 282 -6.79 -19.89 -5.57
C ASP A 282 -8.28 -19.59 -5.80
N GLU A 283 -8.74 -19.73 -7.05
CA GLU A 283 -10.14 -19.54 -7.43
C GLU A 283 -10.89 -20.88 -7.59
N GLY A 284 -10.25 -22.01 -7.23
CA GLY A 284 -10.86 -23.34 -7.21
C GLY A 284 -12.06 -23.43 -6.28
N VAL A 285 -12.17 -22.54 -5.30
CA VAL A 285 -13.29 -22.49 -4.35
C VAL A 285 -14.67 -22.35 -5.04
N TRP A 286 -14.73 -21.68 -6.20
CA TRP A 286 -15.99 -21.51 -6.94
C TRP A 286 -16.55 -22.83 -7.48
N LEU A 287 -15.67 -23.82 -7.73
CA LEU A 287 -16.08 -25.16 -8.17
C LEU A 287 -16.70 -25.99 -7.03
N LEU A 288 -16.61 -25.54 -5.77
CA LEU A 288 -17.31 -26.19 -4.66
C LEU A 288 -18.82 -25.93 -4.68
N LEU A 289 -19.28 -24.79 -5.24
CA LEU A 289 -20.71 -24.50 -5.38
C LEU A 289 -21.44 -25.52 -6.26
N PRO A 290 -21.00 -25.84 -7.50
CA PRO A 290 -21.64 -26.88 -8.29
C PRO A 290 -21.47 -28.28 -7.67
N VAL A 291 -20.37 -28.56 -6.96
CA VAL A 291 -20.21 -29.82 -6.21
C VAL A 291 -21.25 -29.92 -5.10
N ALA A 292 -21.52 -28.83 -4.36
CA ALA A 292 -22.57 -28.77 -3.35
C ALA A 292 -23.97 -28.91 -3.96
N LEU A 293 -24.23 -28.33 -5.14
CA LEU A 293 -25.50 -28.52 -5.84
C LEU A 293 -25.70 -29.98 -6.30
N LEU A 294 -24.64 -30.62 -6.80
CA LEU A 294 -24.68 -32.04 -7.17
C LEU A 294 -24.88 -32.96 -5.96
N SER A 295 -24.35 -32.59 -4.78
CA SER A 295 -24.55 -33.37 -3.56
C SER A 295 -26.00 -33.30 -3.06
N LEU A 296 -26.77 -32.25 -3.39
CA LEU A 296 -28.20 -32.19 -3.06
C LEU A 296 -29.02 -33.26 -3.79
N LEU A 297 -28.62 -33.69 -5.00
CA LEU A 297 -29.28 -34.78 -5.73
C LEU A 297 -29.14 -36.13 -5.02
N TRP A 298 -28.23 -36.24 -4.06
CA TRP A 298 -28.01 -37.43 -3.23
C TRP A 298 -29.08 -37.60 -2.14
N PHE A 299 -29.88 -36.57 -1.85
CA PHE A 299 -31.04 -36.63 -0.95
C PHE A 299 -32.29 -37.28 -1.59
N ARG A 300 -32.21 -37.71 -2.86
CA ARG A 300 -33.28 -38.43 -3.54
C ARG A 300 -33.48 -39.82 -2.88
N ARG A 301 -34.74 -40.22 -2.66
CA ARG A 301 -35.09 -41.54 -2.08
C ARG A 301 -34.42 -42.68 -2.88
N GLY A 302 -33.55 -43.46 -2.22
CA GLY A 302 -32.87 -44.62 -2.81
C GLY A 302 -31.34 -44.62 -2.75
N THR A 303 -30.69 -43.55 -2.28
CA THR A 303 -29.20 -43.42 -2.20
C THR A 303 -28.65 -43.24 -0.77
N THR A 304 -29.46 -43.52 0.25
CA THR A 304 -29.18 -43.20 1.65
C THR A 304 -28.67 -44.42 2.42
N VAL A 305 -27.35 -44.58 2.59
CA VAL A 305 -26.82 -45.42 3.70
C VAL A 305 -25.58 -44.85 4.42
N ALA A 306 -24.71 -44.02 3.83
CA ALA A 306 -23.40 -43.79 4.49
C ALA A 306 -23.26 -42.51 5.36
N TRP A 307 -24.07 -41.46 5.17
CA TRP A 307 -23.75 -40.14 5.75
C TRP A 307 -24.25 -39.89 7.18
N LEU A 308 -25.25 -40.64 7.65
CA LEU A 308 -25.76 -40.49 9.02
C LEU A 308 -24.70 -40.90 10.07
N LEU A 309 -23.83 -41.86 9.75
CA LEU A 309 -22.71 -42.27 10.61
C LEU A 309 -21.61 -41.21 10.67
N ALA A 310 -21.35 -40.50 9.56
CA ALA A 310 -20.38 -39.40 9.53
C ALA A 310 -20.87 -38.17 10.29
N LEU A 311 -22.18 -37.87 10.26
CA LEU A 311 -22.80 -36.80 11.04
C LEU A 311 -22.87 -37.12 12.55
N PHE A 312 -23.00 -38.40 12.91
CA PHE A 312 -23.00 -38.82 14.32
C PHE A 312 -21.59 -38.79 14.94
N MET A 313 -20.54 -39.03 14.15
CA MET A 313 -19.13 -38.87 14.58
C MET A 313 -18.71 -37.40 14.75
N LEU A 314 -19.52 -36.44 14.30
CA LEU A 314 -19.27 -34.99 14.44
C LEU A 314 -19.95 -34.38 15.70
N GLN A 315 -20.48 -35.20 16.61
CA GLN A 315 -21.09 -34.73 17.86
C GLN A 315 -20.01 -34.28 18.87
N ALA A 316 -19.61 -33.03 18.70
CA ALA A 316 -19.45 -31.98 19.71
C ALA A 316 -18.51 -32.23 20.91
N TRP A 317 -17.33 -31.61 20.84
CA TRP A 317 -16.71 -30.98 22.02
C TRP A 317 -17.69 -29.99 22.66
N PRO A 318 -17.69 -29.80 23.99
CA PRO A 318 -18.54 -28.80 24.62
C PRO A 318 -18.02 -27.41 24.22
N ALA A 319 -18.69 -26.77 23.28
CA ALA A 319 -18.48 -25.37 22.99
C ALA A 319 -19.00 -24.55 24.18
N GLN A 320 -18.11 -23.79 24.82
CA GLN A 320 -18.47 -22.82 25.84
C GLN A 320 -19.46 -21.81 25.25
N ALA A 321 -20.52 -21.51 26.01
CA ALA A 321 -21.53 -20.54 25.61
C ALA A 321 -20.89 -19.16 25.39
N GLN A 322 -20.87 -18.71 24.13
CA GLN A 322 -20.74 -17.30 23.76
C GLN A 322 -22.06 -16.85 23.12
N ASP A 323 -22.29 -15.54 23.11
CA ASP A 323 -23.52 -14.84 22.72
C ASP A 323 -24.27 -15.45 21.52
N ALA A 324 -25.59 -15.23 21.48
CA ALA A 324 -26.45 -15.73 20.40
C ALA A 324 -25.88 -15.35 19.01
N PRO A 325 -25.58 -16.33 18.14
CA PRO A 325 -24.95 -16.07 16.86
C PRO A 325 -25.86 -15.21 15.98
N ARG A 326 -25.32 -14.11 15.45
CA ARG A 326 -25.97 -13.27 14.44
C ARG A 326 -26.03 -14.03 13.13
N PHE A 327 -26.94 -13.64 12.22
CA PHE A 327 -27.05 -14.28 10.90
C PHE A 327 -25.71 -14.36 10.16
N ALA A 328 -24.88 -13.31 10.24
CA ALA A 328 -23.55 -13.30 9.63
C ALA A 328 -22.60 -14.36 10.22
N ASP A 329 -22.74 -14.72 11.49
CA ASP A 329 -21.87 -15.69 12.18
C ASP A 329 -22.08 -17.12 11.67
N TRP A 330 -23.20 -17.39 10.96
CA TRP A 330 -23.44 -18.67 10.30
C TRP A 330 -22.71 -18.82 8.96
N TRP A 331 -22.32 -17.70 8.34
CA TRP A 331 -21.76 -17.68 7.00
C TRP A 331 -20.31 -17.22 6.97
N LEU A 332 -19.88 -16.43 7.95
CA LEU A 332 -18.58 -15.79 7.99
C LEU A 332 -17.94 -15.99 9.36
N THR A 333 -16.68 -16.42 9.36
CA THR A 333 -15.88 -16.48 10.59
C THR A 333 -15.66 -15.07 11.16
N PRO A 334 -15.38 -14.93 12.47
CA PRO A 334 -15.07 -13.63 13.06
C PRO A 334 -13.95 -12.89 12.30
N ASP A 335 -12.92 -13.62 11.87
CA ASP A 335 -11.83 -13.04 11.05
C ASP A 335 -12.28 -12.58 9.66
N GLN A 336 -13.19 -13.31 9.01
CA GLN A 336 -13.76 -12.87 7.72
C GLN A 336 -14.63 -11.62 7.89
N GLN A 337 -15.41 -11.55 8.97
CA GLN A 337 -16.19 -10.35 9.30
C GLN A 337 -15.28 -9.17 9.65
N GLY A 338 -14.21 -9.41 10.42
CA GLY A 338 -13.17 -8.44 10.72
C GLY A 338 -12.47 -7.94 9.47
N ARG A 339 -12.16 -8.84 8.54
CA ARG A 339 -11.52 -8.48 7.26
C ARG A 339 -12.41 -7.60 6.40
N LEU A 340 -13.69 -7.90 6.30
CA LEU A 340 -14.65 -7.05 5.59
C LEU A 340 -14.76 -5.64 6.19
N ALA A 341 -14.68 -5.50 7.52
CA ALA A 341 -14.66 -4.20 8.17
C ALA A 341 -13.33 -3.47 7.93
N PHE A 342 -12.21 -4.20 8.01
CA PHE A 342 -10.86 -3.69 7.77
C PHE A 342 -10.70 -3.14 6.36
N ASP A 343 -11.14 -3.89 5.33
CA ASP A 343 -11.06 -3.49 3.92
C ASP A 343 -11.95 -2.27 3.60
N ARG A 344 -12.98 -2.00 4.43
CA ARG A 344 -13.83 -0.80 4.34
C ARG A 344 -13.26 0.41 5.09
N GLY A 345 -12.13 0.24 5.78
CA GLY A 345 -11.52 1.28 6.62
C GLY A 345 -12.17 1.45 8.00
N ASP A 346 -13.12 0.58 8.40
CA ASP A 346 -13.69 0.58 9.75
C ASP A 346 -12.84 -0.28 10.69
N TYR A 347 -11.68 0.26 11.04
CA TYR A 347 -10.67 -0.44 11.84
C TYR A 347 -11.12 -0.68 13.28
N ALA A 348 -11.94 0.21 13.84
CA ALA A 348 -12.47 0.06 15.20
C ALA A 348 -13.43 -1.13 15.31
N THR A 349 -14.28 -1.34 14.31
CA THR A 349 -15.11 -2.55 14.23
C THR A 349 -14.28 -3.78 13.92
N ALA A 350 -13.32 -3.67 12.99
CA ALA A 350 -12.45 -4.80 12.63
C ALA A 350 -11.69 -5.37 13.84
N ALA A 351 -11.11 -4.50 14.67
CA ALA A 351 -10.38 -4.89 15.88
C ALA A 351 -11.23 -5.69 16.88
N LYS A 352 -12.54 -5.45 16.92
CA LYS A 352 -13.49 -6.20 17.78
C LYS A 352 -13.93 -7.53 17.18
N ARG A 353 -13.74 -7.72 15.87
CA ARG A 353 -14.27 -8.88 15.13
C ARG A 353 -13.22 -9.93 14.86
N PHE A 354 -11.98 -9.55 14.61
CA PHE A 354 -10.90 -10.52 14.47
C PHE A 354 -10.79 -11.37 15.74
N ALA A 355 -10.68 -12.68 15.55
CA ALA A 355 -10.29 -13.63 16.57
C ALA A 355 -8.77 -13.74 16.64
N ASP A 356 -8.08 -13.63 15.49
CA ASP A 356 -6.64 -13.66 15.40
C ASP A 356 -5.98 -12.43 16.07
N PRO A 357 -5.07 -12.61 17.06
CA PRO A 357 -4.48 -11.51 17.82
C PRO A 357 -3.60 -10.59 16.96
N MET A 358 -2.96 -11.12 15.92
CA MET A 358 -2.16 -10.29 15.00
C MET A 358 -3.08 -9.33 14.22
N TRP A 359 -4.19 -9.84 13.67
CA TRP A 359 -5.15 -9.01 12.95
C TRP A 359 -5.91 -8.03 13.84
N ARG A 360 -6.25 -8.44 15.07
CA ARG A 360 -6.80 -7.52 16.09
C ARG A 360 -5.84 -6.37 16.37
N GLY A 361 -4.57 -6.69 16.62
CA GLY A 361 -3.53 -5.69 16.88
C GLY A 361 -3.32 -4.74 15.72
N MET A 362 -3.29 -5.25 14.48
CA MET A 362 -3.17 -4.42 13.27
C MET A 362 -4.37 -3.49 13.07
N ALA A 363 -5.59 -4.01 13.28
CA ALA A 363 -6.79 -3.19 13.23
C ALA A 363 -6.80 -2.10 14.31
N ALA A 364 -6.41 -2.43 15.55
CA ALA A 364 -6.28 -1.44 16.62
C ALA A 364 -5.21 -0.39 16.30
N TYR A 365 -4.06 -0.80 15.75
CA TYR A 365 -2.98 0.10 15.34
C TYR A 365 -3.44 1.08 14.25
N ARG A 366 -4.15 0.58 13.23
CA ARG A 366 -4.75 1.41 12.16
C ARG A 366 -5.86 2.33 12.67
N ALA A 367 -6.52 1.96 13.77
CA ALA A 367 -7.49 2.80 14.47
C ALA A 367 -6.84 3.83 15.42
N PHE A 368 -5.51 3.93 15.46
CA PHE A 368 -4.74 4.76 16.40
C PHE A 368 -4.90 4.37 17.88
N ASP A 369 -5.44 3.17 18.16
CA ASP A 369 -5.50 2.59 19.50
C ASP A 369 -4.22 1.77 19.76
N PHE A 370 -3.13 2.50 19.96
CA PHE A 370 -1.79 1.91 20.12
C PHE A 370 -1.64 1.11 21.40
N LEU A 371 -2.45 1.40 22.42
CA LEU A 371 -2.41 0.67 23.68
C LEU A 371 -3.02 -0.72 23.51
N THR A 372 -4.21 -0.82 22.91
CA THR A 372 -4.82 -2.10 22.56
C THR A 372 -3.96 -2.86 21.56
N ALA A 373 -3.42 -2.18 20.54
CA ALA A 373 -2.52 -2.82 19.58
C ALA A 373 -1.31 -3.48 20.24
N ALA A 374 -0.64 -2.76 21.15
CA ALA A 374 0.49 -3.31 21.90
C ALA A 374 0.07 -4.50 22.79
N GLN A 375 -1.13 -4.47 23.38
CA GLN A 375 -1.62 -5.60 24.15
C GLN A 375 -1.83 -6.84 23.26
N GLU A 376 -2.50 -6.69 22.13
CA GLU A 376 -2.76 -7.80 21.20
C GLU A 376 -1.46 -8.38 20.61
N PHE A 377 -0.53 -7.52 20.18
CA PHE A 377 0.77 -7.97 19.66
C PHE A 377 1.61 -8.67 20.71
N SER A 378 1.43 -8.36 22.01
CA SER A 378 2.13 -9.08 23.08
C SER A 378 1.72 -10.56 23.21
N HIS A 379 0.58 -10.95 22.63
CA HIS A 379 0.13 -12.34 22.57
C HIS A 379 0.66 -13.10 21.34
N VAL A 380 1.39 -12.43 20.44
CA VAL A 380 1.92 -13.02 19.20
C VAL A 380 3.41 -13.29 19.35
N ASP A 381 3.77 -14.55 19.60
CA ASP A 381 5.17 -14.97 19.74
C ASP A 381 5.80 -15.28 18.37
N SER A 382 5.99 -14.22 17.58
CA SER A 382 6.69 -14.27 16.29
C SER A 382 7.56 -13.03 16.13
N VAL A 383 8.56 -13.09 15.24
CA VAL A 383 9.44 -11.94 14.97
C VAL A 383 8.63 -10.73 14.51
N GLU A 384 7.62 -10.95 13.67
CA GLU A 384 6.68 -9.94 13.19
C GLU A 384 5.82 -9.40 14.33
N GLY A 385 5.40 -10.25 15.27
CA GLY A 385 4.62 -9.87 16.45
C GLY A 385 5.41 -8.95 17.37
N HIS A 386 6.66 -9.31 17.69
CA HIS A 386 7.57 -8.48 18.48
C HIS A 386 7.92 -7.16 17.78
N PHE A 387 8.09 -7.18 16.45
CA PHE A 387 8.33 -5.95 15.67
C PHE A 387 7.11 -5.02 15.68
N ALA A 388 5.90 -5.58 15.48
CA ALA A 388 4.65 -4.82 15.54
C ALA A 388 4.38 -4.28 16.95
N LEU A 389 4.69 -5.06 17.99
CA LEU A 389 4.66 -4.63 19.40
C LEU A 389 5.57 -3.42 19.63
N GLY A 390 6.81 -3.46 19.13
CA GLY A 390 7.75 -2.34 19.22
C GLY A 390 7.22 -1.08 18.53
N ASN A 391 6.62 -1.22 17.35
CA ASN A 391 5.99 -0.09 16.63
C ASN A 391 4.81 0.50 17.43
N ALA A 392 3.92 -0.35 17.95
CA ALA A 392 2.77 0.09 18.75
C ALA A 392 3.19 0.81 20.03
N GLN A 393 4.18 0.27 20.75
CA GLN A 393 4.71 0.89 21.96
C GLN A 393 5.42 2.22 21.68
N ALA A 394 6.13 2.34 20.54
CA ALA A 394 6.78 3.58 20.12
C ALA A 394 5.75 4.69 19.86
N GLN A 395 4.66 4.38 19.15
CA GLN A 395 3.56 5.33 18.90
C GLN A 395 2.82 5.69 20.19
N ASN A 396 2.71 4.76 21.13
CA ASN A 396 2.17 5.01 22.46
C ASN A 396 3.16 5.75 23.40
N HIS A 397 4.31 6.22 22.88
CA HIS A 397 5.35 6.93 23.62
C HIS A 397 5.98 6.12 24.77
N ALA A 398 5.78 4.79 24.78
CA ALA A 398 6.38 3.84 25.69
C ALA A 398 7.76 3.40 25.16
N TYR A 399 8.66 4.37 25.00
CA TYR A 399 9.93 4.21 24.27
C TYR A 399 10.82 3.12 24.86
N GLU A 400 10.92 3.01 26.19
CA GLU A 400 11.71 1.95 26.84
C GLU A 400 11.21 0.55 26.46
N LYS A 401 9.89 0.34 26.53
CA LYS A 401 9.28 -0.95 26.16
C LYS A 401 9.50 -1.25 24.68
N ALA A 402 9.33 -0.23 23.83
CA ALA A 402 9.54 -0.37 22.39
C ALA A 402 10.97 -0.79 22.05
N ILE A 403 11.97 -0.23 22.73
CA ILE A 403 13.38 -0.63 22.59
C ILE A 403 13.55 -2.11 22.96
N THR A 404 12.96 -2.56 24.07
CA THR A 404 13.01 -3.97 24.48
C THR A 404 12.40 -4.89 23.41
N ALA A 405 11.24 -4.52 22.85
CA ALA A 405 10.60 -5.31 21.80
C ALA A 405 11.46 -5.40 20.53
N TYR A 406 12.10 -4.30 20.10
CA TYR A 406 13.06 -4.35 18.99
C TYR A 406 14.32 -5.15 19.32
N ASP A 407 14.79 -5.12 20.57
CA ASP A 407 15.93 -5.94 20.99
C ASP A 407 15.62 -7.43 20.88
N GLU A 408 14.40 -7.88 21.21
CA GLU A 408 13.96 -9.26 20.98
C GLU A 408 13.94 -9.63 19.49
N VAL A 409 13.45 -8.73 18.62
CA VAL A 409 13.51 -8.92 17.16
C VAL A 409 14.94 -9.07 16.68
N LEU A 410 15.85 -8.23 17.15
CA LEU A 410 17.26 -8.23 16.75
C LEU A 410 18.04 -9.41 17.33
N LYS A 411 17.62 -10.00 18.46
CA LYS A 411 18.16 -11.27 18.95
C LYS A 411 17.80 -12.43 18.02
N ALA A 412 16.54 -12.48 17.55
CA ALA A 412 16.08 -13.53 16.64
C ALA A 412 16.61 -13.33 15.20
N GLN A 413 16.65 -12.08 14.73
CA GLN A 413 17.12 -11.71 13.39
C GLN A 413 18.08 -10.51 13.47
N PRO A 414 19.39 -10.76 13.67
CA PRO A 414 20.39 -9.70 13.82
C PRO A 414 20.49 -8.75 12.63
N ASP A 415 20.05 -9.15 11.44
CA ASP A 415 20.08 -8.33 10.22
C ASP A 415 18.75 -7.66 9.86
N HIS A 416 17.77 -7.68 10.77
CA HIS A 416 16.47 -7.06 10.55
C HIS A 416 16.57 -5.52 10.47
N ALA A 417 16.77 -5.00 9.26
CA ALA A 417 17.06 -3.58 9.00
C ALA A 417 16.03 -2.62 9.62
N ALA A 418 14.73 -2.91 9.46
CA ALA A 418 13.68 -2.05 9.99
C ALA A 418 13.67 -1.96 11.53
N ALA A 419 14.09 -3.03 12.23
CA ALA A 419 14.14 -3.05 13.68
C ALA A 419 15.34 -2.23 14.18
N LYS A 420 16.50 -2.31 13.50
CA LYS A 420 17.67 -1.46 13.79
C LYS A 420 17.32 0.02 13.67
N VAL A 421 16.67 0.40 12.56
CA VAL A 421 16.29 1.79 12.28
C VAL A 421 15.26 2.29 13.29
N ASN A 422 14.15 1.55 13.49
CA ASN A 422 13.09 2.00 14.39
C ASN A 422 13.56 2.08 15.84
N ARG A 423 14.40 1.13 16.29
CA ARG A 423 15.04 1.20 17.60
C ARG A 423 15.90 2.46 17.75
N ALA A 424 16.73 2.79 16.75
CA ALA A 424 17.57 3.98 16.80
C ALA A 424 16.74 5.27 16.89
N ILE A 425 15.62 5.35 16.15
CA ILE A 425 14.68 6.48 16.22
C ILE A 425 14.10 6.60 17.62
N VAL A 426 13.64 5.49 18.21
CA VAL A 426 13.03 5.49 19.54
C VAL A 426 14.05 5.85 20.63
N VAL A 427 15.29 5.37 20.53
CA VAL A 427 16.39 5.76 21.44
C VAL A 427 16.65 7.27 21.36
N ALA A 428 16.70 7.82 20.15
CA ALA A 428 16.87 9.26 19.96
C ALA A 428 15.70 10.07 20.53
N ALA A 429 14.46 9.59 20.36
CA ALA A 429 13.26 10.22 20.91
C ALA A 429 13.25 10.20 22.45
N LEU A 430 13.64 9.08 23.07
CA LEU A 430 13.77 8.96 24.52
C LEU A 430 14.80 9.94 25.07
N LYS A 431 15.99 10.01 24.44
CA LYS A 431 17.05 10.94 24.83
C LYS A 431 16.60 12.41 24.72
N ALA A 432 15.94 12.77 23.62
CA ALA A 432 15.41 14.13 23.44
C ALA A 432 14.37 14.50 24.52
N LYS A 433 13.53 13.53 24.92
CA LYS A 433 12.55 13.71 26.01
C LYS A 433 13.25 13.94 27.36
N GLU A 434 14.31 13.19 27.65
CA GLU A 434 15.12 13.35 28.86
C GLU A 434 15.88 14.68 28.88
N ASP A 435 16.50 15.06 27.77
CA ASP A 435 17.23 16.34 27.65
C ASP A 435 16.28 17.53 27.84
N LYS A 436 15.05 17.44 27.32
CA LYS A 436 14.02 18.46 27.56
C LYS A 436 13.61 18.52 29.04
N ARG A 437 13.48 17.37 29.70
CA ARG A 437 13.17 17.30 31.14
C ARG A 437 14.28 17.94 31.98
N ARG A 438 15.55 17.63 31.68
CA ARG A 438 16.72 18.21 32.36
C ARG A 438 16.78 19.73 32.22
N LYS A 439 16.51 20.26 31.01
CA LYS A 439 16.48 21.71 30.78
C LYS A 439 15.35 22.42 31.53
N GLN A 440 14.23 21.75 31.79
CA GLN A 440 13.16 22.28 32.64
C GLN A 440 13.57 22.25 34.12
N GLU A 441 14.19 21.16 34.58
CA GLU A 441 14.73 21.04 35.94
C GLU A 441 15.82 22.10 36.24
N ASP A 442 16.68 22.42 35.26
CA ASP A 442 17.72 23.46 35.39
C ASP A 442 17.14 24.90 35.39
N GLN A 443 15.96 25.12 34.79
CA GLN A 443 15.27 26.41 34.79
C GLN A 443 14.45 26.66 36.07
N ASP A 444 14.01 25.59 36.73
CA ASP A 444 13.26 25.64 37.99
C ASP A 444 14.17 25.53 39.24
N ALA A 445 15.50 25.49 39.07
CA ALA A 445 16.45 25.50 40.17
C ALA A 445 16.38 26.86 40.92
N PRO A 446 16.34 26.89 42.28
CA PRO A 446 16.28 28.14 43.03
C PRO A 446 17.49 29.02 42.68
N PRO A 447 17.33 30.35 42.55
CA PRO A 447 18.46 31.23 42.28
C PRO A 447 19.48 31.09 43.44
N PRO A 448 20.80 31.01 43.15
CA PRO A 448 21.79 31.18 44.20
C PRO A 448 21.60 32.56 44.83
N ASP A 449 21.66 32.60 46.15
CA ASP A 449 21.43 33.75 47.03
C ASP A 449 22.31 34.96 46.61
N LEU A 450 21.77 35.82 45.74
CA LEU A 450 22.44 37.03 45.27
C LEU A 450 21.73 38.25 45.89
N LYS A 451 22.52 39.02 46.65
CA LYS A 451 22.09 40.28 47.26
C LYS A 451 21.67 41.27 46.18
N ALA A 452 20.60 42.01 46.46
CA ALA A 452 19.97 42.96 45.55
C ALA A 452 20.96 44.00 44.98
N ASP A 453 21.06 44.06 43.65
CA ASP A 453 21.83 45.08 42.94
C ASP A 453 21.06 46.42 42.90
N GLU A 454 21.75 47.50 43.27
CA GLU A 454 21.27 48.88 43.19
C GLU A 454 21.02 49.30 41.73
N MET A 455 19.81 49.81 41.46
CA MET A 455 19.50 50.47 40.19
C MET A 455 20.23 51.80 40.07
N LYS A 456 21.16 51.89 39.10
CA LYS A 456 21.67 53.16 38.58
C LYS A 456 21.11 53.38 37.18
N VAL A 457 20.26 54.40 37.05
CA VAL A 457 19.67 54.82 35.77
C VAL A 457 20.62 55.82 35.12
N ASP A 458 21.12 55.49 33.93
CA ASP A 458 21.97 56.36 33.11
C ASP A 458 21.10 57.34 32.28
N PRO A 459 21.20 58.67 32.45
CA PRO A 459 20.24 59.61 31.85
C PRO A 459 20.38 59.86 30.34
N ASP A 460 21.40 59.33 29.65
CA ASP A 460 21.78 59.78 28.29
C ASP A 460 21.61 58.75 27.16
N GLN A 461 20.54 57.94 27.18
CA GLN A 461 20.24 57.06 26.04
C GLN A 461 19.44 57.76 24.92
N LYS A 462 20.15 58.43 24.00
CA LYS A 462 19.61 58.87 22.71
C LYS A 462 19.50 57.72 21.71
N GLY A 463 18.29 57.52 21.18
CA GLY A 463 17.99 57.03 19.82
C GLY A 463 18.54 55.66 19.43
N GLY A 464 17.64 54.67 19.29
CA GLY A 464 17.98 53.30 18.90
C GLY A 464 18.85 53.22 17.64
N LYS A 465 20.07 52.68 17.79
CA LYS A 465 20.92 52.28 16.67
C LYS A 465 20.31 51.07 15.97
N LYS A 466 20.09 51.16 14.65
CA LYS A 466 19.94 49.99 13.80
C LYS A 466 21.25 49.19 13.84
N ILE A 467 21.20 48.01 14.43
CA ILE A 467 22.30 47.06 14.46
C ILE A 467 22.29 46.30 13.13
N GLN A 468 23.32 46.49 12.30
CA GLN A 468 23.63 45.54 11.23
C GLN A 468 24.31 44.34 11.86
N VAL A 469 23.58 43.23 11.92
CA VAL A 469 24.06 41.94 12.42
C VAL A 469 25.03 41.36 11.39
N LYS A 470 26.25 41.02 11.81
CA LYS A 470 27.21 40.26 10.99
C LYS A 470 26.99 38.76 11.23
N ALA A 471 27.35 37.94 10.24
CA ALA A 471 27.07 36.50 10.21
C ALA A 471 27.65 35.70 11.41
N ASP A 472 28.60 36.27 12.15
CA ASP A 472 29.24 35.61 13.30
C ASP A 472 28.41 35.71 14.60
N ASP A 473 27.39 36.60 14.64
CA ASP A 473 26.55 36.84 15.84
C ASP A 473 25.41 35.80 16.02
N LEU A 474 25.28 34.83 15.11
CA LEU A 474 24.21 33.82 15.11
C LEU A 474 24.37 32.69 16.15
N THR A 475 25.43 32.72 16.97
CA THR A 475 25.81 31.62 17.87
C THR A 475 25.51 31.85 19.35
N THR A 476 24.93 32.99 19.74
CA THR A 476 24.59 33.28 21.15
C THR A 476 23.17 32.85 21.51
N ALA A 477 22.95 32.48 22.78
CA ALA A 477 21.65 32.02 23.29
C ALA A 477 20.49 33.01 23.07
N GLY A 478 20.76 34.32 23.01
CA GLY A 478 19.76 35.35 22.66
C GLY A 478 19.34 35.34 21.18
N ALA A 479 20.20 34.85 20.27
CA ALA A 479 19.86 34.67 18.86
C ALA A 479 18.92 33.48 18.66
N ALA A 480 19.00 32.44 19.52
CA ALA A 480 18.05 31.33 19.52
C ALA A 480 16.65 31.76 20.00
N GLU A 481 16.57 32.75 20.89
CA GLU A 481 15.29 33.34 21.33
C GLU A 481 14.69 34.30 20.28
N ALA A 482 15.54 35.08 19.59
CA ALA A 482 15.14 35.84 18.41
C ALA A 482 14.72 34.93 17.23
N TRP A 483 15.38 33.78 17.08
CA TRP A 483 15.03 32.72 16.14
C TRP A 483 13.69 32.07 16.50
N MET A 484 13.42 31.80 17.77
CA MET A 484 12.11 31.30 18.25
C MET A 484 10.97 32.30 18.05
N ARG A 485 11.25 33.62 18.04
CA ARG A 485 10.26 34.64 17.61
C ARG A 485 10.03 34.64 16.09
N GLN A 486 11.01 34.21 15.30
CA GLN A 486 10.90 33.95 13.86
C GLN A 486 10.39 32.54 13.52
N VAL A 487 10.18 31.65 14.49
CA VAL A 487 9.46 30.37 14.30
C VAL A 487 7.96 30.60 14.04
N GLN A 488 7.46 31.84 14.15
CA GLN A 488 6.18 32.30 13.58
C GLN A 488 6.29 32.79 12.12
N THR A 489 7.27 32.31 11.36
CA THR A 489 7.39 32.65 9.94
C THR A 489 6.34 31.91 9.11
N SER A 490 5.84 32.57 8.07
CA SER A 490 4.95 31.90 7.12
C SER A 490 5.70 30.71 6.49
N PRO A 491 5.02 29.61 6.11
CA PRO A 491 5.69 28.48 5.46
C PRO A 491 6.50 28.88 4.22
N ALA A 492 6.14 30.01 3.57
CA ALA A 492 6.89 30.58 2.46
C ALA A 492 8.26 31.14 2.88
N ASP A 493 8.32 31.90 3.98
CA ASP A 493 9.58 32.47 4.47
C ASP A 493 10.55 31.38 4.95
N PHE A 494 10.02 30.34 5.60
CA PHE A 494 10.79 29.16 5.97
C PHE A 494 11.39 28.46 4.74
N LEU A 495 10.58 28.20 3.70
CA LEU A 495 11.07 27.56 2.48
C LEU A 495 12.10 28.42 1.76
N LYS A 496 11.88 29.74 1.68
CA LYS A 496 12.83 30.68 1.05
C LYS A 496 14.19 30.64 1.74
N LEU A 497 14.21 30.68 3.07
CA LEU A 497 15.44 30.59 3.85
C LEU A 497 16.11 29.23 3.68
N LYS A 498 15.35 28.13 3.79
CA LYS A 498 15.85 26.77 3.61
C LYS A 498 16.51 26.58 2.24
N PHE A 499 15.86 27.02 1.16
CA PHE A 499 16.38 26.87 -0.20
C PHE A 499 17.62 27.74 -0.43
N ALA A 500 17.65 28.95 0.11
CA ALA A 500 18.83 29.82 0.04
C ALA A 500 20.05 29.19 0.72
N ILE A 501 19.87 28.60 1.92
CA ILE A 501 20.94 27.88 2.63
C ILE A 501 21.41 26.68 1.81
N GLN A 502 20.49 25.84 1.33
CA GLN A 502 20.82 24.64 0.54
C GLN A 502 21.54 24.98 -0.77
N ALA A 503 21.19 26.10 -1.41
CA ALA A 503 21.88 26.57 -2.61
C ALA A 503 23.31 27.06 -2.29
N ALA A 504 23.52 27.67 -1.12
CA ALA A 504 24.82 28.17 -0.68
C ALA A 504 25.77 27.05 -0.21
N THR A 505 25.25 26.00 0.43
CA THR A 505 26.05 24.86 0.92
C THR A 505 26.33 23.79 -0.13
N GLY A 506 25.65 23.83 -1.28
CA GLY A 506 25.66 22.75 -2.27
C GLY A 506 24.82 21.56 -1.80
N ALA A 507 24.19 20.86 -2.75
CA ALA A 507 23.29 19.74 -2.45
C ALA A 507 24.00 18.67 -1.57
N PRO A 508 23.29 18.04 -0.61
CA PRO A 508 23.84 16.90 0.11
C PRO A 508 24.16 15.79 -0.91
N ARG A 509 25.40 15.27 -0.82
CA ARG A 509 25.85 14.10 -1.60
C ARG A 509 25.08 12.85 -1.23
#